data_AF-A0A1L6RAT6-F1
#
_entry.id   AF-A0A1L6RAT6-F1
#
_cell.length_a   1.000
_cell.length_b   1.000
_cell.length_c   1.000
_cell.angle_alpha   90.00
_cell.angle_beta   90.00
_cell.angle_gamma   90.00
#
_symmetry.space_group_name_H-M   'P 1'
#
loop_
_entity.id
_entity.type
_entity.pdbx_description
1 polymer ?
#
loop_
_entity_poly.entity_id
_entity_poly.type
_entity_poly.pdbx_seq_one_letter_code
_entity_poly.pdbx_strand_id
1 'polypeptide(L)'
;MTVKSKVKRFLKYLHIGKSTNDWTDKNVIVFGDSIVAGQELVREETPYRDAVYAKLASYYLRAHKLENFAETGTGQFKGQHNLDQLAGWTHSFEGSIQHYCQDIRQADVVLIAYGNNDWKQPNPDGSLHTLEEVKMKLRENIQRIRRLNHHIQLVGVLETLAFRKHKPAWHLEGPNGFTYEEMVSAFIEVYQELQVPIFDIRDYHLGNHMDEYVDDRDHFTLSVHKQIAKCLTDFVRHGYQSPTQRFGETVKFIFTENLFEDSQMRWELFKQIRNQAEQGRRSEVLWFGLSEKYQSQLDKLFSENELPADLKITNIYQYYAAPLRYSEKVDDLSLKEGKLFNQNSVDFIKLDGDKIFLKQLDTTKWSNGMTKDYFNNMWLQHYISLKDEVFLVEENKLKSVNPLNLYDIT
;
A
#
# COMPACT_ATOMS: atom_id res chain seq x y z
N MET A 1 -13.51 44.78 -8.24
CA MET A 1 -12.51 44.59 -7.16
C MET A 1 -12.95 43.42 -6.28
N THR A 2 -12.48 42.20 -6.59
CA THR A 2 -12.96 40.95 -5.96
C THR A 2 -11.79 40.01 -5.63
N VAL A 3 -10.64 40.58 -5.28
CA VAL A 3 -9.40 39.83 -4.98
C VAL A 3 -9.25 39.57 -3.47
N LYS A 4 -10.04 40.23 -2.61
CA LYS A 4 -9.89 40.16 -1.15
C LYS A 4 -10.46 38.88 -0.49
N SER A 5 -11.27 38.06 -1.17
CA SER A 5 -11.90 36.87 -0.54
C SER A 5 -11.04 35.60 -0.60
N LYS A 6 -10.30 35.37 -1.69
CA LYS A 6 -9.45 34.17 -1.84
C LYS A 6 -8.27 34.18 -0.85
N VAL A 7 -7.63 35.33 -0.66
CA VAL A 7 -6.51 35.49 0.27
C VAL A 7 -6.94 35.33 1.73
N LYS A 8 -8.14 35.80 2.10
CA LYS A 8 -8.71 35.57 3.44
C LYS A 8 -9.05 34.10 3.70
N ARG A 9 -9.51 33.35 2.70
CA ARG A 9 -9.68 31.88 2.80
C ARG A 9 -8.33 31.23 3.08
N PHE A 10 -7.31 31.54 2.28
CA PHE A 10 -5.96 30.99 2.43
C PHE A 10 -5.32 31.30 3.79
N LEU A 11 -5.49 32.53 4.30
CA LEU A 11 -4.95 32.96 5.59
C LEU A 11 -5.69 32.37 6.80
N LYS A 12 -6.98 32.01 6.67
CA LYS A 12 -7.73 31.38 7.77
C LYS A 12 -7.33 29.90 8.00
N TYR A 13 -6.73 29.25 7.00
CA TYR A 13 -6.27 27.86 7.08
C TYR A 13 -4.81 27.69 7.50
N LEU A 14 -4.02 28.77 7.54
CA LEU A 14 -2.68 28.79 8.16
C LEU A 14 -2.71 28.64 9.69
N HIS A 15 -3.89 28.53 10.30
CA HIS A 15 -4.09 28.30 11.75
C HIS A 15 -4.54 26.87 12.12
N ILE A 16 -4.58 25.94 11.15
CA ILE A 16 -4.51 24.52 11.52
C ILE A 16 -3.06 24.30 11.94
N GLY A 17 -2.83 24.37 13.26
CA GLY A 17 -1.49 24.31 13.85
C GLY A 17 -0.70 23.16 13.24
N LYS A 18 0.59 23.40 12.95
CA LYS A 18 1.53 22.41 12.40
C LYS A 18 1.19 21.04 12.98
N SER A 19 0.54 20.18 12.20
CA SER A 19 0.33 18.81 12.65
C SER A 19 1.73 18.25 12.80
N THR A 20 2.12 17.95 14.03
CA THR A 20 3.40 17.28 14.24
C THR A 20 3.27 15.92 13.56
N ASN A 21 4.19 15.62 12.65
CA ASN A 21 4.31 14.35 11.94
C ASN A 21 4.83 13.26 12.90
N ASP A 22 4.21 13.21 14.08
CA ASP A 22 4.67 12.53 15.28
C ASP A 22 3.44 12.19 16.11
N TRP A 23 3.26 10.89 16.35
CA TRP A 23 2.19 10.40 17.22
C TRP A 23 2.68 10.09 18.64
N THR A 24 3.91 10.46 18.99
CA THR A 24 4.40 10.27 20.37
C THR A 24 3.43 10.91 21.36
N ASP A 25 3.00 10.12 22.34
CA ASP A 25 2.04 10.49 23.39
C ASP A 25 0.66 10.97 22.87
N LYS A 26 0.28 10.60 21.64
CA LYS A 26 -1.03 10.94 21.06
C LYS A 26 -2.12 9.93 21.38
N ASN A 27 -3.35 10.41 21.51
CA ASN A 27 -4.57 9.60 21.52
C ASN A 27 -5.02 9.34 20.08
N VAL A 28 -4.87 8.11 19.61
CA VAL A 28 -5.29 7.70 18.27
C VAL A 28 -6.64 6.99 18.36
N ILE A 29 -7.55 7.29 17.45
CA ILE A 29 -8.77 6.51 17.25
C ILE A 29 -8.86 6.03 15.82
N VAL A 30 -9.48 4.87 15.61
CA VAL A 30 -9.65 4.27 14.29
C VAL A 30 -11.11 3.98 14.06
N PHE A 31 -11.64 4.49 12.95
CA PHE A 31 -12.88 4.00 12.38
C PHE A 31 -12.54 3.18 11.14
N GLY A 32 -13.17 2.02 10.99
CA GLY A 32 -12.97 1.18 9.82
C GLY A 32 -13.81 -0.09 9.87
N ASP A 33 -13.47 -1.04 9.02
CA ASP A 33 -14.23 -2.27 8.84
C ASP A 33 -13.57 -3.53 9.46
N SER A 34 -13.97 -4.72 9.01
CA SER A 34 -13.46 -6.00 9.49
C SER A 34 -11.94 -6.16 9.34
N ILE A 35 -11.32 -5.50 8.36
CA ILE A 35 -9.87 -5.58 8.11
C ILE A 35 -9.10 -4.94 9.26
N VAL A 36 -9.49 -3.74 9.67
CA VAL A 36 -8.83 -3.04 10.79
C VAL A 36 -9.42 -3.40 12.16
N ALA A 37 -10.64 -3.96 12.21
CA ALA A 37 -11.17 -4.59 13.43
C ALA A 37 -10.42 -5.88 13.80
N GLY A 38 -9.74 -6.51 12.84
CA GLY A 38 -8.99 -7.75 13.04
C GLY A 38 -9.89 -8.96 13.21
N GLN A 39 -10.98 -9.03 12.41
CA GLN A 39 -11.95 -10.10 12.51
C GLN A 39 -11.44 -11.43 11.92
N GLU A 40 -11.75 -12.49 12.66
CA GLU A 40 -11.63 -13.91 12.38
C GLU A 40 -12.81 -14.36 11.49
N LEU A 41 -12.60 -14.67 10.21
CA LEU A 41 -13.67 -15.34 9.43
C LEU A 41 -13.22 -16.45 8.48
N VAL A 42 -11.94 -16.67 8.19
CA VAL A 42 -11.55 -17.77 7.30
C VAL A 42 -10.21 -18.36 7.71
N ARG A 43 -10.26 -19.63 8.15
CA ARG A 43 -9.18 -20.47 8.71
C ARG A 43 -8.96 -20.21 10.20
N GLU A 44 -9.03 -21.29 10.98
CA GLU A 44 -8.87 -21.50 12.43
C GLU A 44 -7.62 -20.86 13.10
N GLU A 45 -7.19 -19.68 12.65
CA GLU A 45 -6.09 -18.90 13.21
C GLU A 45 -6.64 -17.88 14.22
N THR A 46 -5.90 -17.68 15.31
CA THR A 46 -6.30 -16.78 16.40
C THR A 46 -6.54 -15.36 15.88
N PRO A 47 -7.64 -14.68 16.27
CA PRO A 47 -7.92 -13.32 15.85
C PRO A 47 -6.75 -12.39 16.13
N TYR A 48 -6.26 -11.70 15.09
CA TYR A 48 -5.12 -10.78 15.19
C TYR A 48 -5.50 -9.39 15.70
N ARG A 49 -6.54 -9.26 16.53
CA ARG A 49 -7.03 -7.97 17.07
C ARG A 49 -5.92 -7.12 17.69
N ASP A 50 -4.95 -7.78 18.34
CA ASP A 50 -3.80 -7.11 18.97
C ASP A 50 -2.67 -6.76 17.99
N ALA A 51 -2.73 -7.26 16.76
CA ALA A 51 -1.68 -7.15 15.75
C ALA A 51 -2.18 -6.58 14.40
N VAL A 52 -3.37 -5.97 14.36
CA VAL A 52 -3.83 -5.21 13.20
C VAL A 52 -2.92 -4.02 12.93
N TYR A 53 -2.84 -3.62 11.66
CA TYR A 53 -1.84 -2.66 11.19
C TYR A 53 -1.89 -1.32 11.95
N ALA A 54 -3.09 -0.82 12.28
CA ALA A 54 -3.26 0.46 12.94
C ALA A 54 -2.74 0.45 14.39
N LYS A 55 -2.98 -0.66 15.10
CA LYS A 55 -2.50 -0.86 16.48
C LYS A 55 -0.98 -0.98 16.52
N LEU A 56 -0.40 -1.78 15.61
CA LEU A 56 1.05 -1.92 15.49
C LEU A 56 1.74 -0.61 15.09
N ALA A 57 1.20 0.13 14.12
CA ALA A 57 1.75 1.43 13.72
C ALA A 57 1.73 2.44 14.88
N SER A 58 0.61 2.48 15.63
CA SER A 58 0.50 3.35 16.80
C SER A 58 1.53 3.00 17.87
N TYR A 59 1.80 1.71 18.09
CA TYR A 59 2.88 1.27 18.96
C TYR A 59 4.27 1.71 18.44
N TYR A 60 4.57 1.52 17.15
CA TYR A 60 5.85 1.94 16.55
C TYR A 60 6.07 3.45 16.55
N LEU A 61 4.98 4.22 16.53
CA LEU A 61 4.96 5.68 16.62
C LEU A 61 4.86 6.20 18.07
N ARG A 62 4.87 5.31 19.07
CA ARG A 62 4.82 5.64 20.50
C ARG A 62 3.58 6.46 20.89
N ALA A 63 2.44 6.18 20.26
CA ALA A 63 1.16 6.72 20.69
C ALA A 63 0.88 6.35 22.15
N HIS A 64 0.24 7.27 22.88
CA HIS A 64 -0.17 7.01 24.27
C HIS A 64 -1.17 5.86 24.32
N LYS A 65 -2.17 5.89 23.42
CA LYS A 65 -3.15 4.83 23.25
C LYS A 65 -3.77 4.84 21.86
N LEU A 66 -4.36 3.70 21.51
CA LEU A 66 -5.23 3.55 20.36
C LEU A 66 -6.57 2.94 20.80
N GLU A 67 -7.68 3.61 20.48
CA GLU A 67 -9.03 3.04 20.57
C GLU A 67 -9.46 2.60 19.17
N ASN A 68 -9.88 1.34 19.03
CA ASN A 68 -10.32 0.77 17.76
C ASN A 68 -11.85 0.68 17.73
N PHE A 69 -12.49 1.57 16.98
CA PHE A 69 -13.95 1.62 16.79
C PHE A 69 -14.40 0.99 15.47
N ALA A 70 -13.54 0.13 14.89
CA ALA A 70 -13.87 -0.55 13.65
C ALA A 70 -14.94 -1.64 13.83
N GLU A 71 -15.85 -1.70 12.88
CA GLU A 71 -17.01 -2.58 12.89
C GLU A 71 -17.09 -3.39 11.59
N THR A 72 -17.30 -4.70 11.72
CA THR A 72 -17.39 -5.60 10.56
C THR A 72 -18.61 -5.27 9.69
N GLY A 73 -18.42 -5.29 8.37
CA GLY A 73 -19.51 -5.05 7.42
C GLY A 73 -19.94 -3.58 7.35
N THR A 74 -19.19 -2.68 7.98
CA THR A 74 -19.47 -1.25 7.96
C THR A 74 -18.63 -0.54 6.90
N GLY A 75 -19.24 0.44 6.25
CA GLY A 75 -18.60 1.44 5.40
C GLY A 75 -19.09 2.85 5.78
N GLN A 76 -19.18 3.74 4.80
CA GLN A 76 -20.02 4.94 4.92
C GLN A 76 -21.47 4.56 5.24
N PHE A 77 -21.94 3.49 4.61
CA PHE A 77 -23.21 2.84 4.88
C PHE A 77 -23.04 1.61 5.76
N LYS A 78 -24.10 1.21 6.45
CA LYS A 78 -24.12 -0.10 7.13
C LYS A 78 -24.45 -1.15 6.07
N GLY A 79 -23.57 -2.13 5.85
CA GLY A 79 -23.89 -3.22 4.95
C GLY A 79 -24.81 -4.26 5.59
N GLN A 80 -25.40 -5.12 4.76
CA GLN A 80 -26.03 -6.35 5.24
C GLN A 80 -24.97 -7.31 5.77
N HIS A 81 -25.00 -7.60 7.08
CA HIS A 81 -24.13 -8.60 7.67
C HIS A 81 -24.91 -9.59 8.55
N ASN A 82 -24.70 -10.89 8.32
CA ASN A 82 -25.39 -11.95 9.07
C ASN A 82 -25.07 -11.92 10.59
N LEU A 83 -23.98 -11.27 10.99
CA LEU A 83 -23.60 -11.11 12.40
C LEU A 83 -24.33 -9.97 13.12
N ASP A 84 -25.08 -9.13 12.39
CA ASP A 84 -25.86 -8.04 12.99
C ASP A 84 -26.85 -8.55 14.05
N GLN A 85 -27.36 -9.77 13.87
CA GLN A 85 -28.29 -10.42 14.81
C GLN A 85 -27.58 -11.05 16.02
N LEU A 86 -26.26 -11.24 15.96
CA LEU A 86 -25.49 -12.00 16.96
C LEU A 86 -24.56 -11.13 17.81
N ALA A 87 -23.99 -10.07 17.24
CA ALA A 87 -22.90 -9.31 17.88
C ALA A 87 -23.30 -7.89 18.33
N GLY A 88 -24.52 -7.43 18.03
CA GLY A 88 -24.97 -6.07 18.39
C GLY A 88 -24.27 -4.94 17.59
N TRP A 89 -23.57 -5.29 16.51
CA TRP A 89 -22.92 -4.33 15.61
C TRP A 89 -23.98 -3.61 14.79
N THR A 90 -24.06 -2.29 14.94
CA THR A 90 -25.26 -1.54 14.53
C THR A 90 -24.97 -0.22 13.85
N HIS A 91 -23.71 0.21 13.73
CA HIS A 91 -23.42 1.56 13.31
C HIS A 91 -22.92 1.62 11.85
N SER A 92 -23.52 2.53 11.08
CA SER A 92 -22.82 3.16 9.95
C SER A 92 -21.70 4.05 10.50
N PHE A 93 -20.79 4.52 9.65
CA PHE A 93 -19.76 5.46 10.10
C PHE A 93 -20.34 6.71 10.79
N GLU A 94 -21.46 7.24 10.29
CA GLU A 94 -22.20 8.32 10.94
C GLU A 94 -22.65 7.93 12.36
N GLY A 95 -23.20 6.73 12.51
CA GLY A 95 -23.62 6.19 13.81
C GLY A 95 -22.45 6.07 14.79
N SER A 96 -21.29 5.57 14.33
CA SER A 96 -20.10 5.44 15.16
C SER A 96 -19.59 6.80 15.61
N ILE A 97 -19.61 7.82 14.74
CA ILE A 97 -19.24 9.20 15.11
C ILE A 97 -20.16 9.75 16.21
N GLN A 98 -21.47 9.46 16.13
CA GLN A 98 -22.42 9.90 17.15
C GLN A 98 -22.20 9.18 18.48
N HIS A 99 -22.00 7.86 18.43
CA HIS A 99 -21.77 7.03 19.61
C HIS A 99 -20.48 7.42 20.35
N TYR A 100 -19.37 7.53 19.63
CA TYR A 100 -18.03 7.81 20.18
C TYR A 100 -17.68 9.31 20.17
N CYS A 101 -18.68 10.19 20.27
CA CYS A 101 -18.45 11.63 20.14
C CYS A 101 -17.53 12.21 21.23
N GLN A 102 -17.48 11.61 22.42
CA GLN A 102 -16.58 12.05 23.50
C GLN A 102 -15.14 11.64 23.22
N ASP A 103 -14.90 10.44 22.70
CA ASP A 103 -13.57 9.97 22.32
C ASP A 103 -12.99 10.83 21.19
N ILE A 104 -13.82 11.19 20.20
CA ILE A 104 -13.41 12.13 19.12
C ILE A 104 -12.95 13.48 19.68
N ARG A 105 -13.60 14.01 20.73
CA ARG A 105 -13.21 15.28 21.36
C ARG A 105 -11.86 15.22 22.07
N GLN A 106 -11.43 14.03 22.48
CA GLN A 106 -10.17 13.81 23.22
C GLN A 106 -9.06 13.23 22.34
N ALA A 107 -9.39 12.79 21.14
CA ALA A 107 -8.45 12.24 20.19
C ALA A 107 -7.56 13.33 19.57
N ASP A 108 -6.31 12.98 19.32
CA ASP A 108 -5.37 13.78 18.56
C ASP A 108 -5.38 13.40 17.07
N VAL A 109 -5.58 12.11 16.79
CA VAL A 109 -5.54 11.52 15.45
C VAL A 109 -6.74 10.61 15.24
N VAL A 110 -7.37 10.70 14.07
CA VAL A 110 -8.35 9.74 13.57
C VAL A 110 -7.85 9.09 12.29
N LEU A 111 -7.88 7.76 12.25
CA LEU A 111 -7.78 6.98 11.02
C LEU A 111 -9.19 6.63 10.50
N ILE A 112 -9.40 6.79 9.20
CA ILE A 112 -10.65 6.42 8.51
C ILE A 112 -10.30 5.34 7.46
N ALA A 113 -10.64 4.10 7.75
CA ALA A 113 -10.32 2.91 6.94
C ALA A 113 -11.60 2.19 6.49
N TYR A 114 -12.34 2.82 5.58
CA TYR A 114 -13.57 2.28 4.99
C TYR A 114 -13.47 2.25 3.46
N GLY A 115 -14.37 1.49 2.84
CA GLY A 115 -14.63 1.56 1.39
C GLY A 115 -15.09 0.22 0.83
N ASN A 116 -14.48 -0.89 1.26
CA ASN A 116 -14.75 -2.19 0.64
C ASN A 116 -16.21 -2.64 0.79
N ASN A 117 -16.82 -2.40 1.96
CA ASN A 117 -18.24 -2.68 2.19
C ASN A 117 -19.17 -1.76 1.39
N ASP A 118 -18.79 -0.49 1.19
CA ASP A 118 -19.57 0.44 0.36
C ASP A 118 -19.65 -0.03 -1.10
N TRP A 119 -18.64 -0.74 -1.60
CA TRP A 119 -18.70 -1.36 -2.93
C TRP A 119 -19.49 -2.67 -2.95
N LYS A 120 -19.25 -3.58 -2.00
CA LYS A 120 -19.73 -4.98 -2.10
C LYS A 120 -21.07 -5.26 -1.43
N GLN A 121 -21.61 -4.37 -0.59
CA GLN A 121 -22.82 -4.61 0.19
C GLN A 121 -23.91 -3.56 -0.09
N PRO A 122 -25.15 -4.00 -0.36
CA PRO A 122 -26.33 -3.16 -0.20
C PRO A 122 -26.55 -2.72 1.25
N ASN A 123 -27.42 -1.73 1.44
CA ASN A 123 -27.92 -1.33 2.77
C ASN A 123 -28.71 -2.45 3.45
N PRO A 124 -28.96 -2.38 4.77
CA PRO A 124 -29.59 -3.46 5.53
C PRO A 124 -31.01 -3.81 5.03
N ASP A 125 -31.72 -2.82 4.50
CA ASP A 125 -33.06 -2.97 3.89
C ASP A 125 -33.04 -3.45 2.43
N GLY A 126 -31.85 -3.70 1.87
CA GLY A 126 -31.64 -4.13 0.48
C GLY A 126 -31.61 -2.98 -0.52
N SER A 127 -31.73 -1.72 -0.08
CA SER A 127 -31.55 -0.57 -0.97
C SER A 127 -30.09 -0.44 -1.42
N LEU A 128 -29.92 0.08 -2.63
CA LEU A 128 -28.60 0.37 -3.22
C LEU A 128 -28.27 1.85 -2.98
N HIS A 129 -26.98 2.16 -2.95
CA HIS A 129 -26.47 3.53 -2.92
C HIS A 129 -25.56 3.80 -4.11
N THR A 130 -25.48 5.07 -4.49
CA THR A 130 -24.68 5.55 -5.61
C THR A 130 -23.30 6.01 -5.15
N LEU A 131 -22.38 6.13 -6.11
CA LEU A 131 -21.04 6.68 -5.85
C LEU A 131 -21.10 8.10 -5.25
N GLU A 132 -22.08 8.91 -5.68
CA GLU A 132 -22.18 10.29 -5.19
C GLU A 132 -22.75 10.37 -3.75
N GLU A 133 -23.59 9.42 -3.37
CA GLU A 133 -24.03 9.28 -1.97
C GLU A 133 -22.88 8.85 -1.06
N VAL A 134 -22.00 7.95 -1.51
CA VAL A 134 -20.76 7.58 -0.80
C VAL A 134 -19.88 8.81 -0.58
N LYS A 135 -19.65 9.62 -1.62
CA LYS A 135 -18.86 10.85 -1.54
C LYS A 135 -19.48 11.86 -0.58
N MET A 136 -20.80 12.07 -0.68
CA MET A 136 -21.54 12.97 0.19
C MET A 136 -21.43 12.55 1.66
N LYS A 137 -21.66 11.27 1.98
CA LYS A 137 -21.55 10.75 3.35
C LYS A 137 -20.14 10.87 3.92
N LEU A 138 -19.12 10.51 3.15
CA LEU A 138 -17.73 10.67 3.58
C LEU A 138 -17.41 12.14 3.89
N ARG A 139 -17.86 13.06 3.03
CA ARG A 139 -17.68 14.50 3.23
C ARG A 139 -18.36 15.00 4.50
N GLU A 140 -19.61 14.62 4.71
CA GLU A 140 -20.40 14.97 5.90
C GLU A 140 -19.76 14.43 7.19
N ASN A 141 -19.30 13.18 7.17
CA ASN A 141 -18.67 12.51 8.30
C ASN A 141 -17.34 13.15 8.70
N ILE A 142 -16.46 13.43 7.73
CA ILE A 142 -15.20 14.17 7.96
C ILE A 142 -15.48 15.56 8.54
N GLN A 143 -16.45 16.28 7.99
CA GLN A 143 -16.84 17.60 8.50
C GLN A 143 -17.47 17.51 9.89
N ARG A 144 -18.20 16.45 10.21
CA ARG A 144 -18.76 16.21 11.56
C ARG A 144 -17.65 15.95 12.57
N ILE A 145 -16.66 15.12 12.25
CA ILE A 145 -15.50 14.89 13.12
C ILE A 145 -14.76 16.20 13.39
N ARG A 146 -14.47 16.98 12.34
CA ARG A 146 -13.82 18.31 12.47
C ARG A 146 -14.64 19.34 13.26
N ARG A 147 -15.97 19.21 13.29
CA ARG A 147 -16.85 20.06 14.13
C ARG A 147 -16.81 19.64 15.59
N LEU A 148 -16.67 18.35 15.87
CA LEU A 148 -16.53 17.83 17.23
C LEU A 148 -15.15 18.19 17.80
N ASN A 149 -14.10 18.14 16.98
CA ASN A 149 -12.73 18.47 17.35
C ASN A 149 -12.01 19.22 16.22
N HIS A 150 -11.75 20.51 16.43
CA HIS A 150 -11.13 21.38 15.43
C HIS A 150 -9.62 21.20 15.27
N HIS A 151 -8.96 20.52 16.21
CA HIS A 151 -7.51 20.30 16.22
C HIS A 151 -7.11 18.90 15.75
N ILE A 152 -8.10 18.06 15.43
CA ILE A 152 -7.85 16.66 15.11
C ILE A 152 -7.11 16.50 13.80
N GLN A 153 -6.12 15.62 13.81
CA GLN A 153 -5.47 15.14 12.61
C GLN A 153 -6.30 13.98 12.02
N LEU A 154 -6.68 14.11 10.76
CA LEU A 154 -7.35 13.04 10.02
C LEU A 154 -6.37 12.37 9.06
N VAL A 155 -6.45 11.06 8.93
CA VAL A 155 -5.77 10.29 7.88
C VAL A 155 -6.78 9.35 7.25
N GLY A 156 -6.95 9.45 5.93
CA GLY A 156 -7.71 8.49 5.15
C GLY A 156 -6.81 7.30 4.84
N VAL A 157 -7.28 6.09 5.12
CA VAL A 157 -6.60 4.85 4.73
C VAL A 157 -7.35 4.30 3.53
N LEU A 158 -6.64 4.12 2.43
CA LEU A 158 -7.15 3.40 1.28
C LEU A 158 -6.58 2.01 1.30
N GLU A 159 -7.48 1.06 1.43
CA GLU A 159 -7.17 -0.34 1.23
C GLU A 159 -6.85 -0.59 -0.23
N THR A 160 -6.20 -1.71 -0.46
CA THR A 160 -5.62 -2.09 -1.75
C THR A 160 -6.63 -2.95 -2.52
N LEU A 161 -6.29 -4.07 -3.15
CA LEU A 161 -7.25 -4.84 -3.92
C LEU A 161 -8.26 -5.56 -3.03
N ALA A 162 -9.45 -5.76 -3.59
CA ALA A 162 -10.33 -6.86 -3.21
C ALA A 162 -10.24 -7.96 -4.27
N PHE A 163 -10.54 -9.19 -3.87
CA PHE A 163 -10.58 -10.35 -4.74
C PHE A 163 -11.96 -11.01 -4.71
N ARG A 164 -12.34 -11.66 -5.79
CA ARG A 164 -13.54 -12.52 -5.84
C ARG A 164 -13.22 -13.75 -6.67
N LYS A 165 -13.46 -14.95 -6.10
CA LYS A 165 -13.20 -16.21 -6.81
C LYS A 165 -11.79 -16.27 -7.39
N HIS A 166 -10.80 -15.88 -6.59
CA HIS A 166 -9.38 -15.85 -6.98
C HIS A 166 -8.99 -14.86 -8.07
N LYS A 167 -9.80 -13.84 -8.35
CA LYS A 167 -9.48 -12.78 -9.33
C LYS A 167 -9.53 -11.39 -8.70
N PRO A 168 -8.65 -10.45 -9.10
CA PRO A 168 -8.75 -9.05 -8.69
C PRO A 168 -10.11 -8.46 -9.05
N ALA A 169 -10.72 -7.74 -8.12
CA ALA A 169 -12.02 -7.13 -8.29
C ALA A 169 -11.96 -5.66 -8.76
N TRP A 170 -10.78 -5.19 -9.19
CA TRP A 170 -10.53 -3.78 -9.53
C TRP A 170 -11.58 -3.20 -10.49
N HIS A 171 -11.86 -3.88 -11.59
CA HIS A 171 -12.88 -3.51 -12.58
C HIS A 171 -14.20 -4.30 -12.44
N LEU A 172 -14.41 -4.97 -11.31
CA LEU A 172 -15.64 -5.73 -11.06
C LEU A 172 -16.72 -4.80 -10.52
N GLU A 173 -17.86 -4.76 -11.20
CA GLU A 173 -19.05 -4.05 -10.70
C GLU A 173 -19.62 -4.77 -9.47
N GLY A 174 -19.81 -4.03 -8.39
CA GLY A 174 -20.46 -4.52 -7.17
C GLY A 174 -21.98 -4.44 -7.25
N PRO A 175 -22.71 -4.94 -6.24
CA PRO A 175 -24.19 -4.88 -6.21
C PRO A 175 -24.77 -3.47 -6.33
N ASN A 176 -23.98 -2.45 -5.98
CA ASN A 176 -24.37 -1.05 -6.00
C ASN A 176 -24.18 -0.36 -7.39
N GLY A 177 -23.76 -1.10 -8.42
CA GLY A 177 -23.70 -0.60 -9.80
C GLY A 177 -22.47 0.24 -10.14
N PHE A 178 -21.38 0.11 -9.38
CA PHE A 178 -20.08 0.72 -9.67
C PHE A 178 -18.94 -0.26 -9.38
N THR A 179 -17.80 -0.04 -10.01
CA THR A 179 -16.58 -0.82 -9.86
C THR A 179 -15.82 -0.48 -8.58
N TYR A 180 -14.94 -1.38 -8.13
CA TYR A 180 -14.08 -1.10 -6.98
C TYR A 180 -13.15 0.08 -7.23
N GLU A 181 -12.61 0.21 -8.44
CA GLU A 181 -11.81 1.35 -8.90
C GLU A 181 -12.55 2.69 -8.76
N GLU A 182 -13.81 2.75 -9.20
CA GLU A 182 -14.63 3.97 -9.09
C GLU A 182 -14.86 4.35 -7.62
N MET A 183 -15.11 3.37 -6.75
CA MET A 183 -15.27 3.58 -5.31
C MET A 183 -13.99 4.15 -4.67
N VAL A 184 -12.83 3.56 -4.94
CA VAL A 184 -11.54 4.08 -4.43
C VAL A 184 -11.27 5.49 -4.96
N SER A 185 -11.57 5.75 -6.23
CA SER A 185 -11.42 7.07 -6.84
C SER A 185 -12.30 8.12 -6.17
N ALA A 186 -13.54 7.77 -5.81
CA ALA A 186 -14.44 8.64 -5.05
C ALA A 186 -13.91 8.99 -3.65
N PHE A 187 -13.32 8.02 -2.94
CA PHE A 187 -12.69 8.30 -1.65
C PHE A 187 -11.47 9.23 -1.80
N ILE A 188 -10.62 8.98 -2.81
CA ILE A 188 -9.48 9.86 -3.13
C ILE A 188 -9.95 11.29 -3.37
N GLU A 189 -10.98 11.47 -4.20
CA GLU A 189 -11.52 12.79 -4.54
C GLU A 189 -11.96 13.56 -3.28
N VAL A 190 -12.74 12.91 -2.39
CA VAL A 190 -13.23 13.56 -1.16
C VAL A 190 -12.11 13.84 -0.17
N TYR A 191 -11.16 12.92 0.01
CA TYR A 191 -10.00 13.17 0.88
C TYR A 191 -9.15 14.33 0.37
N GLN A 192 -8.91 14.42 -0.94
CA GLN A 192 -8.20 15.54 -1.57
C GLN A 192 -8.97 16.86 -1.42
N GLU A 193 -10.28 16.87 -1.71
CA GLU A 193 -11.16 18.04 -1.54
C GLU A 193 -11.08 18.60 -0.11
N LEU A 194 -11.06 17.70 0.88
CA LEU A 194 -11.05 18.04 2.30
C LEU A 194 -9.66 18.12 2.89
N GLN A 195 -8.59 18.01 2.09
CA GLN A 195 -7.19 18.06 2.54
C GLN A 195 -6.91 17.07 3.68
N VAL A 196 -7.41 15.85 3.55
CA VAL A 196 -7.10 14.73 4.43
C VAL A 196 -5.94 13.96 3.77
N PRO A 197 -4.77 13.83 4.42
CA PRO A 197 -3.70 12.99 3.91
C PRO A 197 -4.17 11.54 3.72
N ILE A 198 -3.70 10.92 2.63
CA ILE A 198 -4.12 9.61 2.20
C ILE A 198 -2.96 8.64 2.36
N PHE A 199 -3.12 7.66 3.24
CA PHE A 199 -2.28 6.48 3.28
C PHE A 199 -2.86 5.45 2.29
N ASP A 200 -2.35 5.45 1.06
CA ASP A 200 -2.69 4.48 0.03
C ASP A 200 -1.73 3.29 0.10
N ILE A 201 -2.23 2.13 0.52
CA ILE A 201 -1.41 0.92 0.71
C ILE A 201 -0.72 0.51 -0.61
N ARG A 202 -1.34 0.82 -1.76
CA ARG A 202 -0.81 0.49 -3.09
C ARG A 202 0.47 1.25 -3.45
N ASP A 203 0.70 2.42 -2.84
CA ASP A 203 1.95 3.19 -3.00
C ASP A 203 3.15 2.52 -2.32
N TYR A 204 2.90 1.46 -1.53
CA TYR A 204 3.92 0.69 -0.83
C TYR A 204 4.09 -0.72 -1.41
N HIS A 205 3.40 -1.03 -2.52
CA HIS A 205 3.44 -2.34 -3.19
C HIS A 205 2.98 -3.50 -2.30
N LEU A 206 1.86 -3.28 -1.59
CA LEU A 206 1.23 -4.28 -0.70
C LEU A 206 -0.23 -4.52 -1.10
N GLY A 207 -0.69 -5.76 -0.90
CA GLY A 207 -2.03 -6.25 -1.24
C GLY A 207 -2.33 -6.26 -2.74
N ASN A 208 -1.30 -6.45 -3.56
CA ASN A 208 -1.43 -6.60 -5.00
C ASN A 208 -1.76 -8.05 -5.39
N HIS A 209 -1.44 -9.02 -4.53
CA HIS A 209 -1.55 -10.44 -4.84
C HIS A 209 -2.33 -11.24 -3.80
N MET A 210 -2.98 -12.32 -4.23
CA MET A 210 -3.97 -13.06 -3.42
C MET A 210 -3.37 -13.78 -2.21
N ASP A 211 -2.11 -14.19 -2.27
CA ASP A 211 -1.44 -14.86 -1.13
C ASP A 211 -1.16 -13.92 0.05
N GLU A 212 -1.31 -12.61 -0.15
CA GLU A 212 -1.28 -11.59 0.89
C GLU A 212 -2.54 -11.61 1.75
N TYR A 213 -3.56 -12.37 1.35
CA TYR A 213 -4.88 -12.46 1.96
C TYR A 213 -5.14 -13.85 2.57
N VAL A 214 -5.85 -13.88 3.70
CA VAL A 214 -6.28 -15.13 4.36
C VAL A 214 -7.49 -15.77 3.70
N ASP A 215 -8.29 -14.96 3.00
CA ASP A 215 -9.46 -15.37 2.25
C ASP A 215 -9.40 -14.92 0.80
N ASP A 216 -10.30 -15.42 -0.03
CA ASP A 216 -10.38 -15.02 -1.43
C ASP A 216 -11.12 -13.69 -1.64
N ARG A 217 -11.13 -12.83 -0.60
CA ARG A 217 -11.96 -11.64 -0.54
C ARG A 217 -11.14 -10.39 -0.25
N ASP A 218 -10.72 -10.15 0.98
CA ASP A 218 -10.25 -8.82 1.38
C ASP A 218 -9.47 -8.76 2.70
N HIS A 219 -9.35 -9.87 3.44
CA HIS A 219 -8.66 -9.87 4.73
C HIS A 219 -7.19 -10.22 4.58
N PHE A 220 -6.29 -9.35 5.04
CA PHE A 220 -4.84 -9.58 4.98
C PHE A 220 -4.37 -10.67 5.94
N THR A 221 -3.27 -11.33 5.59
CA THR A 221 -2.50 -12.15 6.53
C THR A 221 -1.85 -11.29 7.62
N LEU A 222 -1.53 -11.90 8.78
CA LEU A 222 -0.81 -11.22 9.86
C LEU A 222 0.53 -10.62 9.38
N SER A 223 1.25 -11.33 8.52
CA SER A 223 2.51 -10.86 7.94
C SER A 223 2.33 -9.53 7.19
N VAL A 224 1.25 -9.44 6.41
CA VAL A 224 0.92 -8.25 5.62
C VAL A 224 0.43 -7.12 6.53
N HIS A 225 -0.36 -7.39 7.57
CA HIS A 225 -0.70 -6.38 8.59
C HIS A 225 0.54 -5.73 9.23
N LYS A 226 1.57 -6.52 9.56
CA LYS A 226 2.84 -6.01 10.10
C LYS A 226 3.59 -5.14 9.09
N GLN A 227 3.54 -5.50 7.81
CA GLN A 227 4.16 -4.72 6.73
C GLN A 227 3.41 -3.38 6.54
N ILE A 228 2.09 -3.41 6.46
CA ILE A 228 1.25 -2.20 6.38
C ILE A 228 1.51 -1.28 7.58
N ALA A 229 1.69 -1.84 8.78
CA ALA A 229 2.03 -1.05 9.97
C ALA A 229 3.37 -0.28 9.84
N LYS A 230 4.39 -0.93 9.26
CA LYS A 230 5.68 -0.29 8.97
C LYS A 230 5.52 0.82 7.92
N CYS A 231 4.74 0.56 6.87
CA CYS A 231 4.42 1.55 5.84
C CYS A 231 3.66 2.76 6.39
N LEU A 232 2.67 2.55 7.25
CA LEU A 232 1.93 3.64 7.92
C LEU A 232 2.86 4.44 8.85
N THR A 233 3.78 3.76 9.53
CA THR A 233 4.81 4.42 10.35
C THR A 233 5.74 5.29 9.49
N ASP A 234 6.18 4.77 8.35
CA ASP A 234 6.99 5.51 7.36
C ASP A 234 6.23 6.74 6.84
N PHE A 235 4.96 6.56 6.45
CA PHE A 235 4.08 7.62 6.00
C PHE A 235 4.00 8.77 7.02
N VAL A 236 3.70 8.45 8.28
CA VAL A 236 3.59 9.45 9.36
C VAL A 236 4.91 10.16 9.57
N ARG A 237 6.03 9.42 9.68
CA ARG A 237 7.36 10.00 9.93
C ARG A 237 7.85 10.90 8.81
N HIS A 238 7.39 10.68 7.58
CA HIS A 238 7.71 11.52 6.43
C HIS A 238 6.62 12.57 6.13
N GLY A 239 5.85 12.94 7.14
CA GLY A 239 4.89 14.02 7.03
C GLY A 239 3.71 13.73 6.13
N TYR A 240 3.23 12.50 6.24
CA TYR A 240 2.07 12.01 5.51
C TYR A 240 2.29 12.09 4.00
N GLN A 241 3.51 11.75 3.57
CA GLN A 241 3.90 11.61 2.18
C GLN A 241 4.25 10.15 1.86
N SER A 242 3.53 9.56 0.90
CA SER A 242 3.85 8.23 0.40
C SER A 242 5.17 8.21 -0.38
N PRO A 243 5.79 7.04 -0.61
CA PRO A 243 6.96 6.92 -1.50
C PRO A 243 6.71 7.56 -2.86
N THR A 244 5.55 7.34 -3.48
CA THR A 244 5.16 7.96 -4.74
C THR A 244 5.15 9.50 -4.66
N GLN A 245 4.69 10.08 -3.54
CA GLN A 245 4.69 11.54 -3.36
C GLN A 245 6.10 12.11 -3.09
N ARG A 246 6.98 11.34 -2.45
CA ARG A 246 8.36 11.77 -2.14
C ARG A 246 9.30 11.62 -3.32
N PHE A 247 9.17 10.50 -4.04
CA PHE A 247 10.11 10.05 -5.06
C PHE A 247 9.51 10.09 -6.47
N GLY A 248 8.27 10.54 -6.62
CA GLY A 248 7.58 10.61 -7.91
C GLY A 248 7.08 9.26 -8.41
N GLU A 249 6.17 9.31 -9.38
CA GLU A 249 5.74 8.13 -10.14
C GLU A 249 6.85 7.70 -11.10
N THR A 250 7.01 6.38 -11.26
CA THR A 250 8.06 5.78 -12.09
C THR A 250 7.46 4.89 -13.17
N VAL A 251 7.99 5.00 -14.39
CA VAL A 251 7.79 3.98 -15.42
C VAL A 251 8.70 2.79 -15.12
N LYS A 252 8.12 1.60 -14.99
CA LYS A 252 8.87 0.39 -14.64
C LYS A 252 9.25 -0.40 -15.88
N PHE A 253 10.52 -0.80 -15.97
CA PHE A 253 11.06 -1.63 -17.03
C PHE A 253 11.47 -2.99 -16.46
N ILE A 254 10.81 -4.06 -16.89
CA ILE A 254 11.19 -5.44 -16.57
C ILE A 254 12.35 -5.84 -17.49
N PHE A 255 13.53 -6.10 -16.90
CA PHE A 255 14.73 -6.45 -17.65
C PHE A 255 15.29 -7.81 -17.18
N THR A 256 15.12 -8.83 -18.04
CA THR A 256 15.41 -10.24 -17.72
C THR A 256 16.86 -10.66 -17.99
N GLU A 257 17.60 -9.92 -18.80
CA GLU A 257 19.00 -10.20 -19.13
C GLU A 257 19.99 -9.68 -18.07
N ASN A 258 21.29 -9.91 -18.30
CA ASN A 258 22.33 -9.33 -17.48
C ASN A 258 22.47 -7.82 -17.73
N LEU A 259 22.07 -7.00 -16.75
CA LEU A 259 22.10 -5.54 -16.83
C LEU A 259 23.52 -4.97 -16.98
N PHE A 260 24.54 -5.68 -16.52
CA PHE A 260 25.93 -5.21 -16.53
C PHE A 260 26.73 -5.65 -17.75
N GLU A 261 26.20 -6.58 -18.54
CA GLU A 261 26.81 -6.98 -19.82
C GLU A 261 26.36 -6.08 -20.95
N ASP A 262 27.28 -5.82 -21.88
CA ASP A 262 26.95 -5.05 -23.07
C ASP A 262 26.13 -5.88 -24.04
N SER A 263 24.90 -5.45 -24.29
CA SER A 263 23.95 -6.16 -25.14
C SER A 263 23.02 -5.18 -25.86
N GLN A 264 22.57 -5.55 -27.05
CA GLN A 264 21.61 -4.75 -27.82
C GLN A 264 20.34 -4.44 -27.01
N MET A 265 19.90 -5.37 -26.16
CA MET A 265 18.72 -5.18 -25.32
C MET A 265 18.95 -4.12 -24.24
N ARG A 266 20.15 -4.07 -23.66
CA ARG A 266 20.55 -3.00 -22.71
C ARG A 266 20.60 -1.63 -23.39
N TRP A 267 21.13 -1.57 -24.62
CA TRP A 267 21.14 -0.32 -25.39
C TRP A 267 19.73 0.20 -25.64
N GLU A 268 18.80 -0.68 -26.01
CA GLU A 268 17.41 -0.29 -26.22
C GLU A 268 16.76 0.18 -24.90
N LEU A 269 16.97 -0.53 -23.79
CA LEU A 269 16.51 -0.09 -22.46
C LEU A 269 17.01 1.34 -22.14
N PHE A 270 18.31 1.61 -22.31
CA PHE A 270 18.90 2.91 -21.97
C PHE A 270 18.42 4.02 -22.88
N LYS A 271 18.18 3.73 -24.16
CA LYS A 271 17.54 4.68 -25.08
C LYS A 271 16.14 5.05 -24.60
N GLN A 272 15.36 4.07 -24.15
CA GLN A 272 14.00 4.30 -23.69
C GLN A 272 13.94 5.05 -22.37
N ILE A 273 14.84 4.73 -21.42
CA ILE A 273 15.00 5.50 -20.18
C ILE A 273 15.28 6.99 -20.48
N ARG A 274 16.17 7.27 -21.44
CA ARG A 274 16.47 8.65 -21.86
C ARG A 274 15.25 9.34 -22.46
N ASN A 275 14.49 8.65 -23.32
CA ASN A 275 13.24 9.18 -23.88
C ASN A 275 12.21 9.52 -22.78
N GLN A 276 12.09 8.68 -21.74
CA GLN A 276 11.19 8.97 -20.61
C GLN A 276 11.67 10.19 -19.82
N ALA A 277 12.97 10.30 -19.57
CA ALA A 277 13.55 11.45 -18.88
C ALA A 277 13.33 12.77 -19.66
N GLU A 278 13.45 12.75 -21.00
CA GLU A 278 13.13 13.90 -21.86
C GLU A 278 11.65 14.33 -21.76
N GLN A 279 10.75 13.40 -21.43
CA GLN A 279 9.33 13.67 -21.16
C GLN A 279 9.07 14.09 -19.70
N GLY A 280 10.12 14.24 -18.88
CA GLY A 280 10.02 14.57 -17.47
C GLY A 280 9.57 13.39 -16.59
N ARG A 281 9.67 12.15 -17.09
CA ARG A 281 9.22 10.94 -16.40
C ARG A 281 10.40 10.19 -15.80
N ARG A 282 10.21 9.69 -14.58
CA ARG A 282 11.22 8.86 -13.89
C ARG A 282 11.12 7.42 -14.35
N SER A 283 12.26 6.75 -14.37
CA SER A 283 12.34 5.34 -14.77
C SER A 283 12.84 4.48 -13.62
N GLU A 284 12.32 3.27 -13.52
CA GLU A 284 12.80 2.23 -12.62
C GLU A 284 13.06 0.93 -13.41
N VAL A 285 14.24 0.33 -13.26
CA VAL A 285 14.57 -0.96 -13.86
C VAL A 285 14.41 -2.05 -12.81
N LEU A 286 13.60 -3.06 -13.11
CA LEU A 286 13.42 -4.27 -12.30
C LEU A 286 14.35 -5.36 -12.83
N TRP A 287 15.28 -5.82 -11.99
CA TRP A 287 16.36 -6.72 -12.38
C TRP A 287 16.50 -7.94 -11.47
N PHE A 288 16.75 -9.11 -12.07
CA PHE A 288 16.66 -10.42 -11.41
C PHE A 288 17.99 -11.14 -11.20
N GLY A 289 19.12 -10.52 -11.57
CA GLY A 289 20.44 -11.13 -11.40
C GLY A 289 20.93 -11.06 -9.95
N LEU A 290 21.64 -12.10 -9.49
CA LEU A 290 22.34 -12.07 -8.20
C LEU A 290 23.76 -11.54 -8.42
N SER A 291 24.18 -10.55 -7.62
CA SER A 291 25.56 -10.06 -7.62
C SER A 291 26.03 -9.72 -6.21
N GLU A 292 27.14 -10.30 -5.78
CA GLU A 292 27.83 -9.94 -4.53
C GLU A 292 28.55 -8.58 -4.64
N LYS A 293 28.83 -8.10 -5.86
CA LYS A 293 29.51 -6.83 -6.14
C LYS A 293 28.57 -5.75 -6.65
N TYR A 294 27.29 -5.85 -6.27
CA TYR A 294 26.20 -5.06 -6.85
C TYR A 294 26.47 -3.56 -6.85
N GLN A 295 26.87 -2.96 -5.72
CA GLN A 295 27.15 -1.52 -5.64
C GLN A 295 28.24 -1.09 -6.62
N SER A 296 29.38 -1.78 -6.64
CA SER A 296 30.49 -1.43 -7.54
C SER A 296 30.13 -1.57 -9.03
N GLN A 297 29.23 -2.50 -9.37
CA GLN A 297 28.73 -2.66 -10.73
C GLN A 297 27.73 -1.57 -11.09
N LEU A 298 26.86 -1.15 -10.15
CA LEU A 298 25.98 0.00 -10.33
C LEU A 298 26.78 1.28 -10.54
N ASP A 299 27.77 1.57 -9.68
CA ASP A 299 28.61 2.76 -9.79
C ASP A 299 29.28 2.83 -11.17
N LYS A 300 29.83 1.69 -11.63
CA LYS A 300 30.41 1.57 -12.97
C LYS A 300 29.37 1.83 -14.06
N LEU A 301 28.20 1.17 -13.99
CA LEU A 301 27.10 1.33 -14.95
C LEU A 301 26.70 2.80 -15.10
N PHE A 302 26.49 3.51 -13.99
CA PHE A 302 26.13 4.93 -14.00
C PHE A 302 27.25 5.82 -14.54
N SER A 303 28.51 5.54 -14.17
CA SER A 303 29.66 6.34 -14.63
C SER A 303 29.95 6.20 -16.12
N GLU A 304 29.60 5.05 -16.73
CA GLU A 304 29.95 4.74 -18.12
C GLU A 304 28.82 5.02 -19.13
N ASN A 305 27.55 5.18 -18.70
CA ASN A 305 26.40 5.10 -19.62
C ASN A 305 25.51 6.36 -19.72
N GLU A 306 25.93 7.54 -19.23
CA GLU A 306 25.16 8.80 -19.31
C GLU A 306 23.67 8.63 -18.97
N LEU A 307 23.38 7.92 -17.89
CA LEU A 307 22.02 7.64 -17.44
C LEU A 307 21.44 8.80 -16.62
N PRO A 308 20.12 9.02 -16.63
CA PRO A 308 19.49 10.02 -15.78
C PRO A 308 19.85 9.82 -14.31
N ALA A 309 20.12 10.92 -13.59
CA ALA A 309 20.54 10.89 -12.20
C ALA A 309 19.46 10.35 -11.25
N ASP A 310 18.19 10.41 -11.65
CA ASP A 310 17.03 9.90 -10.90
C ASP A 310 16.52 8.54 -11.40
N LEU A 311 17.31 7.83 -12.23
CA LEU A 311 17.05 6.44 -12.58
C LEU A 311 17.20 5.53 -11.36
N LYS A 312 16.16 4.75 -11.07
CA LYS A 312 16.19 3.73 -10.02
C LYS A 312 16.47 2.35 -10.63
N ILE A 313 17.29 1.55 -9.96
CA ILE A 313 17.46 0.13 -10.27
C ILE A 313 17.06 -0.67 -9.04
N THR A 314 16.03 -1.49 -9.17
CA THR A 314 15.54 -2.35 -8.09
C THR A 314 15.86 -3.80 -8.42
N ASN A 315 16.68 -4.41 -7.56
CA ASN A 315 17.06 -5.80 -7.66
C ASN A 315 16.22 -6.68 -6.71
N ILE A 316 15.75 -7.82 -7.19
CA ILE A 316 14.94 -8.77 -6.41
C ILE A 316 15.63 -9.23 -5.11
N TYR A 317 16.94 -9.52 -5.14
CA TYR A 317 17.65 -10.00 -3.94
C TYR A 317 17.87 -8.87 -2.93
N GLN A 318 18.13 -7.65 -3.40
CA GLN A 318 18.19 -6.45 -2.54
C GLN A 318 16.82 -6.16 -1.89
N TYR A 319 15.73 -6.33 -2.64
CA TYR A 319 14.38 -6.22 -2.08
C TYR A 319 14.16 -7.20 -0.93
N TYR A 320 14.52 -8.48 -1.07
CA TYR A 320 14.35 -9.45 0.02
C TYR A 320 15.38 -9.28 1.16
N ALA A 321 16.55 -8.69 0.91
CA ALA A 321 17.54 -8.39 1.94
C ALA A 321 17.04 -7.33 2.94
N ALA A 322 16.27 -6.35 2.44
CA ALA A 322 15.61 -5.32 3.23
C ALA A 322 14.28 -4.87 2.59
N PRO A 323 13.20 -5.66 2.77
CA PRO A 323 11.92 -5.35 2.17
C PRO A 323 11.37 -4.02 2.70
N LEU A 324 10.70 -3.27 1.84
CA LEU A 324 10.10 -1.97 2.14
C LEU A 324 11.13 -0.91 2.60
N ARG A 325 12.39 -1.03 2.15
CA ARG A 325 13.40 0.02 2.29
C ARG A 325 13.21 1.04 1.16
N TYR A 326 12.79 2.25 1.54
CA TYR A 326 12.61 3.38 0.62
C TYR A 326 13.83 4.32 0.55
N SER A 327 15.03 3.80 0.81
CA SER A 327 16.29 4.55 0.69
C SER A 327 17.15 3.95 -0.43
N GLU A 328 18.00 4.77 -1.04
CA GLU A 328 18.95 4.33 -2.10
C GLU A 328 20.07 3.39 -1.61
N LYS A 329 20.13 3.09 -0.31
CA LYS A 329 21.15 2.21 0.26
C LYS A 329 20.88 0.75 -0.07
N VAL A 330 21.79 0.14 -0.83
CA VAL A 330 21.86 -1.31 -1.04
C VAL A 330 22.48 -2.00 0.19
N ASP A 331 22.14 -3.26 0.41
CA ASP A 331 22.78 -4.12 1.39
C ASP A 331 23.96 -4.88 0.77
N ASP A 332 25.02 -5.04 1.56
CA ASP A 332 26.08 -6.00 1.25
C ASP A 332 25.52 -7.41 1.40
N LEU A 333 25.52 -8.18 0.31
CA LEU A 333 25.02 -9.55 0.28
C LEU A 333 26.20 -10.52 0.33
N SER A 334 26.06 -11.58 1.13
CA SER A 334 27.03 -12.68 1.15
C SER A 334 26.34 -14.03 0.98
N LEU A 335 26.91 -14.88 0.13
CA LEU A 335 26.44 -16.25 -0.10
C LEU A 335 27.32 -17.22 0.71
N LYS A 336 26.72 -17.95 1.65
CA LYS A 336 27.41 -18.96 2.46
C LYS A 336 26.56 -20.22 2.52
N GLU A 337 27.14 -21.35 2.13
CA GLU A 337 26.47 -22.67 2.18
C GLU A 337 25.08 -22.66 1.49
N GLY A 338 24.98 -21.98 0.35
CA GLY A 338 23.72 -21.84 -0.39
C GLY A 338 22.70 -20.89 0.24
N LYS A 339 23.04 -20.12 1.28
CA LYS A 339 22.15 -19.11 1.88
C LYS A 339 22.68 -17.70 1.66
N LEU A 340 21.78 -16.79 1.30
CA LEU A 340 22.05 -15.36 1.20
C LEU A 340 21.80 -14.68 2.53
N PHE A 341 22.78 -13.88 2.95
CA PHE A 341 22.75 -13.06 4.15
C PHE A 341 22.87 -11.58 3.79
N ASN A 342 22.13 -10.73 4.50
CA ASN A 342 22.27 -9.28 4.39
C ASN A 342 23.43 -8.75 5.28
N GLN A 343 23.66 -7.43 5.25
CA GLN A 343 24.72 -6.78 6.03
C GLN A 343 24.63 -7.04 7.56
N ASN A 344 23.45 -7.38 8.08
CA ASN A 344 23.22 -7.68 9.48
C ASN A 344 23.36 -9.19 9.79
N SER A 345 23.91 -9.98 8.87
CA SER A 345 24.05 -11.44 8.97
C SER A 345 22.71 -12.17 9.17
N VAL A 346 21.61 -11.61 8.66
CA VAL A 346 20.30 -12.27 8.63
C VAL A 346 20.17 -13.00 7.30
N ASP A 347 19.93 -14.31 7.35
CA ASP A 347 19.59 -15.11 6.18
C ASP A 347 18.16 -14.85 5.72
N PHE A 348 17.95 -14.77 4.41
CA PHE A 348 16.63 -14.44 3.83
C PHE A 348 16.26 -15.29 2.61
N ILE A 349 17.24 -15.79 1.86
CA ILE A 349 17.04 -16.72 0.73
C ILE A 349 17.96 -17.92 0.88
N LYS A 350 17.44 -19.12 0.58
CA LYS A 350 18.24 -20.34 0.40
C LYS A 350 18.13 -20.78 -1.06
N LEU A 351 19.27 -21.12 -1.65
CA LEU A 351 19.46 -21.66 -2.99
C LEU A 351 19.89 -23.13 -2.85
N ASP A 352 19.15 -24.04 -3.48
CA ASP A 352 19.38 -25.49 -3.41
C ASP A 352 19.14 -26.10 -4.81
N GLY A 353 20.22 -26.19 -5.60
CA GLY A 353 20.12 -26.55 -7.00
C GLY A 353 19.32 -25.53 -7.81
N ASP A 354 18.24 -25.99 -8.44
CA ASP A 354 17.29 -25.19 -9.22
C ASP A 354 16.18 -24.56 -8.36
N LYS A 355 16.18 -24.81 -7.05
CA LYS A 355 15.15 -24.35 -6.13
C LYS A 355 15.60 -23.16 -5.29
N ILE A 356 14.69 -22.22 -5.12
CA ILE A 356 14.78 -21.06 -4.26
C ILE A 356 13.81 -21.23 -3.10
N PHE A 357 14.21 -20.83 -1.89
CA PHE A 357 13.37 -20.83 -0.71
C PHE A 357 13.48 -19.46 -0.05
N LEU A 358 12.33 -18.89 0.32
CA LEU A 358 12.26 -17.62 1.04
C LEU A 358 12.09 -17.88 2.53
N LYS A 359 12.82 -17.14 3.36
CA LYS A 359 12.61 -17.19 4.80
C LYS A 359 11.32 -16.45 5.15
N GLN A 360 10.43 -17.09 5.88
CA GLN A 360 9.19 -16.47 6.34
C GLN A 360 9.50 -15.40 7.39
N LEU A 361 8.88 -14.21 7.25
CA LEU A 361 9.06 -13.08 8.16
C LEU A 361 8.79 -13.50 9.62
N ASP A 362 9.69 -13.11 10.53
CA ASP A 362 9.61 -13.38 11.97
C ASP A 362 9.59 -14.86 12.38
N THR A 363 10.00 -15.78 11.49
CA THR A 363 10.13 -17.21 11.84
C THR A 363 11.48 -17.77 11.41
N THR A 364 11.78 -18.97 11.88
CA THR A 364 12.91 -19.78 11.42
C THR A 364 12.54 -20.69 10.23
N LYS A 365 11.29 -20.60 9.74
CA LYS A 365 10.77 -21.47 8.69
C LYS A 365 11.10 -20.93 7.31
N TRP A 366 11.33 -21.86 6.40
CA TRP A 366 11.49 -21.60 4.98
C TRP A 366 10.18 -21.89 4.25
N SER A 367 9.95 -21.20 3.14
CA SER A 367 8.87 -21.50 2.20
C SER A 367 9.04 -22.89 1.59
N ASN A 368 8.05 -23.32 0.82
CA ASN A 368 8.27 -24.41 -0.12
C ASN A 368 9.28 -23.96 -1.19
N GLY A 369 10.05 -24.93 -1.72
CA GLY A 369 11.01 -24.67 -2.78
C GLY A 369 10.30 -24.33 -4.09
N MET A 370 10.78 -23.30 -4.77
CA MET A 370 10.22 -22.81 -6.03
C MET A 370 11.29 -22.70 -7.12
N THR A 371 10.86 -22.76 -8.38
CA THR A 371 11.76 -22.47 -9.52
C THR A 371 12.12 -20.99 -9.56
N LYS A 372 13.20 -20.65 -10.26
CA LYS A 372 13.63 -19.26 -10.47
C LYS A 372 12.55 -18.42 -11.16
N ASP A 373 11.92 -18.97 -12.18
CA ASP A 373 10.88 -18.29 -12.95
C ASP A 373 9.65 -17.99 -12.07
N TYR A 374 9.23 -18.96 -11.25
CA TYR A 374 8.15 -18.73 -10.30
C TYR A 374 8.52 -17.69 -9.24
N PHE A 375 9.76 -17.72 -8.73
CA PHE A 375 10.26 -16.73 -7.77
C PHE A 375 10.23 -15.31 -8.35
N ASN A 376 10.71 -15.13 -9.58
CA ASN A 376 10.73 -13.84 -10.27
C ASN A 376 9.31 -13.34 -10.58
N ASN A 377 8.44 -14.19 -11.12
CA ASN A 377 7.05 -13.85 -11.44
C ASN A 377 6.25 -13.52 -10.17
N MET A 378 6.44 -14.28 -9.09
CA MET A 378 5.84 -13.96 -7.79
C MET A 378 6.30 -12.57 -7.34
N TRP A 379 7.61 -12.28 -7.31
CA TRP A 379 8.06 -10.96 -6.88
C TRP A 379 7.48 -9.82 -7.73
N LEU A 380 7.38 -9.99 -9.05
CA LEU A 380 6.74 -9.00 -9.93
C LEU A 380 5.28 -8.76 -9.56
N GLN A 381 4.51 -9.81 -9.28
CA GLN A 381 3.11 -9.72 -8.88
C GLN A 381 2.90 -8.98 -7.56
N HIS A 382 3.85 -9.07 -6.63
CA HIS A 382 3.81 -8.31 -5.38
C HIS A 382 4.29 -6.87 -5.59
N TYR A 383 5.39 -6.68 -6.32
CA TYR A 383 6.06 -5.39 -6.44
C TYR A 383 5.35 -4.42 -7.38
N ILE A 384 4.73 -4.91 -8.46
CA ILE A 384 4.05 -4.05 -9.42
C ILE A 384 2.61 -3.80 -8.97
N SER A 385 2.27 -2.53 -8.77
CA SER A 385 0.93 -2.04 -8.47
C SER A 385 0.12 -1.80 -9.74
N LEU A 386 -1.20 -1.82 -9.62
CA LEU A 386 -2.11 -1.44 -10.71
C LEU A 386 -1.98 0.02 -11.15
N LYS A 387 -1.33 0.85 -10.33
CA LYS A 387 -1.03 2.25 -10.64
C LYS A 387 0.19 2.41 -11.54
N ASP A 388 0.99 1.35 -11.71
CA ASP A 388 2.27 1.42 -12.40
C ASP A 388 2.10 1.31 -13.91
N GLU A 389 2.85 2.14 -14.64
CA GLU A 389 3.09 1.94 -16.07
C GLU A 389 4.30 1.01 -16.24
N VAL A 390 4.08 -0.12 -16.92
CA VAL A 390 5.08 -1.20 -17.00
C VAL A 390 5.37 -1.58 -18.44
N PHE A 391 6.65 -1.75 -18.74
CA PHE A 391 7.13 -2.31 -19.99
C PHE A 391 8.03 -3.52 -19.74
N LEU A 392 7.85 -4.57 -20.55
CA LEU A 392 8.80 -5.67 -20.68
C LEU A 392 9.77 -5.36 -21.81
N VAL A 393 11.07 -5.49 -21.53
CA VAL A 393 12.12 -5.45 -22.55
C VAL A 393 12.38 -6.87 -23.03
N GLU A 394 11.94 -7.20 -24.23
CA GLU A 394 12.05 -8.54 -24.82
C GLU A 394 12.38 -8.41 -26.31
N GLU A 395 13.27 -9.26 -26.82
CA GLU A 395 13.68 -9.28 -28.24
C GLU A 395 14.11 -7.89 -28.79
N ASN A 396 14.79 -7.09 -27.98
CA ASN A 396 15.20 -5.71 -28.29
C ASN A 396 14.02 -4.75 -28.56
N LYS A 397 12.86 -5.01 -27.97
CA LYS A 397 11.65 -4.17 -28.07
C LYS A 397 11.02 -3.97 -26.70
N LEU A 398 10.21 -2.91 -26.60
CA LEU A 398 9.32 -2.69 -25.45
C LEU A 398 7.92 -3.21 -25.76
N LYS A 399 7.39 -3.99 -24.82
CA LYS A 399 5.98 -4.42 -24.80
C LYS A 399 5.33 -3.86 -23.56
N SER A 400 4.24 -3.10 -23.71
CA SER A 400 3.45 -2.67 -22.55
C SER A 400 2.83 -3.89 -21.87
N VAL A 401 2.88 -3.90 -20.55
CA VAL A 401 2.37 -4.99 -19.71
C VAL A 401 1.26 -4.43 -18.84
N ASN A 402 0.11 -5.09 -18.87
CA ASN A 402 -0.94 -4.82 -17.90
C ASN A 402 -0.57 -5.49 -16.57
N PRO A 403 -0.48 -4.77 -15.44
CA PRO A 403 -0.17 -5.36 -14.13
C PRO A 403 -1.09 -6.53 -13.73
N LEU A 404 -2.33 -6.59 -14.23
CA LEU A 404 -3.24 -7.72 -14.00
C LEU A 404 -2.82 -9.03 -14.69
N ASN A 405 -1.91 -8.96 -15.66
CA ASN A 405 -1.52 -10.07 -16.53
C ASN A 405 -0.06 -10.51 -16.32
N LEU A 406 0.54 -10.25 -15.15
CA LEU A 406 1.93 -10.59 -14.82
C LEU A 406 2.21 -12.10 -14.65
N TYR A 407 1.44 -12.97 -15.31
CA TYR A 407 1.66 -14.41 -15.27
C TYR A 407 2.62 -14.79 -16.41
N ASP A 408 3.69 -15.52 -16.09
CA ASP A 408 4.65 -16.11 -17.04
C ASP A 408 5.48 -15.10 -17.87
N ILE A 409 6.11 -14.11 -17.21
CA ILE A 409 6.95 -13.09 -17.89
C ILE A 409 8.44 -13.45 -17.90
N THR A 410 8.93 -14.10 -16.85
CA THR A 410 10.37 -14.31 -16.61
C THR A 410 10.81 -15.74 -16.74
#